data_AF-A0A820RCL2-F1
#
_entry.id   AF-A0A820RCL2-F1
#
_cell.length_a   1.000
_cell.length_b   1.000
_cell.length_c   1.000
_cell.angle_alpha   90.00
_cell.angle_beta   90.00
_cell.angle_gamma   90.00
#
_symmetry.space_group_name_H-M   'P 1'
#
loop_
_entity.id
_entity.type
_entity.pdbx_description
1 polymer ?
#
loop_
_entity_poly.entity_id
_entity_poly.type
_entity_poly.pdbx_seq_one_letter_code
_entity_poly.pdbx_strand_id
1 'polypeptide(L)'
;MKFAEVHQPGTFNINNHFYPEALNKSLCPEVKSFLELGNERIAERYCYLHPEANYKRLCTLMSSKPSVFHWSGSDLLHVTDHSKQKQMILLETNSCPSGQKSMPTDSYADGNSGYHKFVRLTFLTAIKAA
;
A
#
# COMPACT_ATOMS: atom_id res chain seq x y z
N MET A 1 19.35 -9.35 22.87
CA MET A 1 18.54 -8.86 21.74
C MET A 1 18.46 -10.00 20.73
N LYS A 2 17.29 -10.64 20.56
CA LYS A 2 17.11 -11.69 19.53
C LYS A 2 16.62 -10.98 18.27
N PHE A 3 17.38 -11.05 17.18
CA PHE A 3 17.08 -10.31 15.94
C PHE A 3 16.17 -11.09 14.97
N ALA A 4 16.00 -12.39 15.19
CA ALA A 4 15.06 -13.24 14.47
C ALA A 4 14.77 -14.52 15.27
N GLU A 5 13.58 -15.08 15.10
CA GLU A 5 13.18 -16.40 15.62
C GLU A 5 12.94 -17.35 14.45
N VAL A 6 13.53 -18.54 14.52
CA VAL A 6 13.37 -19.57 13.49
C VAL A 6 12.20 -20.46 13.87
N HIS A 7 11.16 -20.47 13.04
CA HIS A 7 10.00 -21.35 13.20
C HIS A 7 10.15 -22.60 12.34
N GLN A 8 9.90 -23.77 12.94
CA GLN A 8 9.80 -25.04 12.21
C GLN A 8 8.48 -25.11 11.42
N PRO A 9 8.41 -25.88 10.31
CA PRO A 9 7.16 -26.10 9.59
C PRO A 9 6.03 -26.53 10.53
N GLY A 10 4.87 -25.89 10.42
CA GLY A 10 3.69 -26.16 11.26
C GLY A 10 3.70 -25.50 12.65
N THR A 11 4.80 -24.86 13.07
CA THR A 11 4.90 -24.19 14.39
C THR A 11 4.54 -22.70 14.35
N PHE A 12 4.21 -22.17 13.18
CA PHE A 12 3.88 -20.76 13.01
C PHE A 12 2.48 -20.46 13.58
N ASN A 13 2.43 -19.65 14.65
CA ASN A 13 1.17 -19.15 15.19
C ASN A 13 0.84 -17.79 14.58
N ILE A 14 -0.20 -17.75 13.75
CA ILE A 14 -0.64 -16.52 13.06
C ILE A 14 -1.05 -15.40 14.02
N ASN A 15 -1.64 -15.75 15.17
CA ASN A 15 -2.15 -14.77 16.15
C ASN A 15 -1.02 -14.00 16.86
N ASN A 16 0.20 -14.54 16.86
CA ASN A 16 1.37 -13.88 17.46
C ASN A 16 2.02 -12.87 16.50
N HIS A 17 1.61 -12.84 15.23
CA HIS A 17 2.28 -12.10 14.17
C HIS A 17 1.37 -11.14 13.40
N PHE A 18 0.05 -11.39 13.40
CA PHE A 18 -0.95 -10.57 12.74
C PHE A 18 -2.02 -10.13 13.72
N TYR A 19 -2.50 -8.89 13.58
CA TYR A 19 -3.64 -8.39 14.33
C TYR A 19 -4.94 -9.03 13.80
N PRO A 20 -5.62 -9.92 14.56
CA PRO A 20 -6.83 -10.60 14.08
C PRO A 20 -7.94 -9.61 13.68
N GLU A 21 -8.00 -8.48 14.38
CA GLU A 21 -8.93 -7.38 14.13
C GLU A 21 -8.73 -6.72 12.76
N ALA A 22 -7.51 -6.74 12.21
CA ALA A 22 -7.24 -6.19 10.88
C ALA A 22 -7.68 -7.16 9.76
N LEU A 23 -7.63 -8.47 10.02
CA LEU A 23 -8.00 -9.50 9.04
C LEU A 23 -9.50 -9.55 8.76
N ASN A 24 -10.33 -9.14 9.73
CA ASN A 24 -11.78 -9.18 9.64
C ASN A 24 -12.40 -7.82 9.27
N LYS A 25 -11.61 -6.84 8.84
CA LYS A 25 -12.11 -5.53 8.41
C LYS A 25 -12.36 -5.54 6.90
N SER A 26 -13.46 -4.91 6.50
CA SER A 26 -13.69 -4.48 5.12
C SER A 26 -13.28 -3.03 4.94
N LEU A 27 -12.96 -2.67 3.69
CA LEU A 27 -12.94 -1.27 3.29
C LEU A 27 -14.34 -0.67 3.44
N CYS A 28 -14.41 0.58 3.90
CA CYS A 28 -15.67 1.30 3.84
C CYS A 28 -16.05 1.56 2.36
N PRO A 29 -17.36 1.63 2.04
CA PRO A 29 -17.84 1.78 0.66
C PRO A 29 -17.22 2.98 -0.07
N GLU A 30 -16.96 4.08 0.63
CA GLU A 30 -16.40 5.30 0.06
C GLU A 30 -14.95 5.11 -0.38
N VAL A 31 -14.13 4.47 0.47
CA VAL A 31 -12.73 4.16 0.13
C VAL A 31 -12.68 3.16 -1.01
N LYS A 32 -13.55 2.14 -0.98
CA LYS A 32 -13.66 1.15 -2.07
C LYS A 32 -14.01 1.83 -3.38
N SER A 33 -15.08 2.64 -3.40
CA SER A 33 -15.51 3.37 -4.59
C SER A 33 -14.42 4.30 -5.12
N PHE A 34 -13.66 4.94 -4.22
CA PHE A 34 -12.53 5.77 -4.61
C PHE A 34 -11.41 4.96 -5.27
N LEU A 35 -11.03 3.80 -4.71
CA LEU A 35 -9.99 2.93 -5.29
C LEU A 35 -10.43 2.34 -6.65
N GLU A 36 -11.72 2.07 -6.83
CA GLU A 36 -12.29 1.57 -8.09
C GLU A 36 -12.29 2.61 -9.24
N LEU A 37 -12.06 3.90 -8.95
CA LEU A 37 -11.94 4.93 -10.00
C LEU A 37 -10.75 4.66 -10.93
N GLY A 38 -9.68 4.07 -10.41
CA GLY A 38 -8.43 3.90 -11.13
C GLY A 38 -7.67 5.21 -11.35
N ASN A 39 -6.42 5.07 -11.77
CA ASN A 39 -5.45 6.16 -11.85
C ASN A 39 -5.91 7.31 -12.76
N GLU A 40 -6.55 7.02 -13.90
CA GLU A 40 -6.95 8.04 -14.87
C GLU A 40 -8.03 8.97 -14.31
N ARG A 41 -9.12 8.41 -13.76
CA ARG A 41 -10.23 9.19 -13.19
C ARG A 41 -9.80 9.94 -11.92
N ILE A 42 -8.88 9.35 -11.13
CA ILE A 42 -8.27 10.04 -9.99
C ILE A 42 -7.45 11.25 -10.48
N ALA A 43 -6.62 11.08 -11.51
CA ALA A 43 -5.83 12.17 -12.06
C ALA A 43 -6.70 13.30 -12.65
N GLU A 44 -7.78 12.95 -13.36
CA GLU A 44 -8.74 13.93 -13.89
C GLU A 44 -9.34 14.79 -12.76
N ARG A 45 -9.84 14.14 -11.70
CA ARG A 45 -10.41 14.82 -10.54
C ARG A 45 -9.38 15.70 -9.83
N TYR A 46 -8.16 15.21 -9.68
CA TYR A 46 -7.08 15.98 -9.06
C TYR A 46 -6.77 17.24 -9.88
N CYS A 47 -6.60 17.12 -11.20
CA CYS A 47 -6.29 18.27 -12.06
C CYS A 47 -7.47 19.25 -12.18
N TYR A 48 -8.70 18.78 -12.00
CA TYR A 48 -9.87 19.67 -11.91
C TYR A 48 -9.82 20.55 -10.65
N LEU A 49 -9.41 19.99 -9.51
CA LEU A 49 -9.26 20.73 -8.24
C LEU A 49 -7.96 21.55 -8.17
N HIS A 50 -6.94 21.12 -8.91
CA HIS A 50 -5.59 21.69 -8.96
C HIS A 50 -5.21 21.98 -10.42
N PRO A 51 -5.69 23.09 -11.01
CA PRO A 51 -5.43 23.44 -12.42
C PRO A 51 -3.94 23.60 -12.77
N GLU A 52 -3.09 23.84 -11.77
CA GLU A 52 -1.64 23.90 -11.88
C GLU A 52 -0.98 22.52 -12.10
N ALA A 53 -1.70 21.44 -11.80
CA ALA A 53 -1.18 20.09 -11.91
C ALA A 53 -1.14 19.59 -13.36
N ASN A 54 -0.10 18.82 -13.70
CA ASN A 54 0.03 18.22 -15.02
C ASN A 54 -0.49 16.78 -15.03
N TYR A 55 -1.63 16.58 -15.69
CA TYR A 55 -2.28 15.26 -15.83
C TYR A 55 -1.33 14.15 -16.29
N LYS A 56 -0.58 14.38 -17.38
CA LYS A 56 0.31 13.36 -17.96
C LYS A 56 1.42 12.97 -16.99
N ARG A 57 2.01 13.95 -16.29
CA ARG A 57 3.03 13.69 -15.26
C ARG A 57 2.43 12.91 -14.08
N LEU A 58 1.23 13.24 -13.64
CA LEU A 58 0.56 12.55 -12.55
C LEU A 58 0.25 11.08 -12.89
N CYS A 59 -0.30 10.81 -14.08
CA CYS A 59 -0.51 9.44 -14.54
C CYS A 59 0.80 8.64 -14.65
N THR A 60 1.87 9.30 -15.10
CA THR A 60 3.21 8.68 -15.15
C THR A 60 3.72 8.32 -13.76
N LEU A 61 3.60 9.24 -12.80
CA LEU A 61 4.01 9.03 -11.41
C LEU A 61 3.24 7.89 -10.75
N MET A 62 1.90 7.89 -10.87
CA MET A 62 1.05 6.84 -10.28
C MET A 62 1.23 5.46 -10.93
N SER A 63 1.81 5.41 -12.13
CA SER A 63 2.14 4.15 -12.83
C SER A 63 3.58 3.71 -12.61
N SER A 64 4.39 4.55 -11.96
CA SER A 64 5.81 4.27 -11.73
C SER A 64 5.99 3.12 -10.74
N LYS A 65 7.10 2.40 -10.88
CA LYS A 65 7.52 1.35 -9.96
C LYS A 65 8.95 1.65 -9.50
N PRO A 66 9.29 1.40 -8.23
CA PRO A 66 10.66 1.52 -7.74
C PRO A 66 11.59 0.61 -8.56
N SER A 67 12.73 1.14 -9.02
CA SER A 67 13.70 0.38 -9.81
C SER A 67 14.65 -0.47 -8.97
N VAL A 68 14.94 -0.04 -7.73
CA VAL A 68 15.90 -0.69 -6.84
C VAL A 68 15.19 -1.49 -5.76
N PHE A 69 14.31 -0.85 -4.99
CA PHE A 69 13.64 -1.48 -3.85
C PHE A 69 12.15 -1.72 -4.14
N HIS A 70 11.84 -2.82 -4.84
CA HIS A 70 10.47 -3.18 -5.24
C HIS A 70 9.53 -3.45 -4.04
N TRP A 71 10.10 -3.70 -2.86
CA TRP A 71 9.38 -3.86 -1.59
C TRP A 71 9.32 -2.54 -0.79
N SER A 72 9.67 -1.40 -1.38
CA SER A 72 9.53 -0.12 -0.69
C SER A 72 8.05 0.15 -0.39
N GLY A 73 7.76 0.46 0.87
CA GLY A 73 6.52 1.14 1.22
C GLY A 73 6.67 2.64 1.04
N SER A 74 5.54 3.34 0.95
CA SER A 74 5.51 4.79 1.09
C SER A 74 4.50 5.18 2.14
N ASP A 75 4.88 6.14 2.98
CA ASP A 75 4.00 6.71 4.00
C ASP A 75 3.54 8.10 3.57
N LEU A 76 2.27 8.40 3.82
CA LEU A 76 1.69 9.72 3.61
C LEU A 76 1.47 10.38 4.96
N LEU A 77 2.11 11.52 5.17
CA LEU A 77 2.00 12.30 6.39
C LEU A 77 1.26 13.60 6.13
N HIS A 78 0.19 13.83 6.88
CA HIS A 78 -0.48 15.12 6.90
C HIS A 78 0.23 16.00 7.95
N VAL A 79 1.03 16.95 7.47
CA VAL A 79 1.85 17.83 8.32
C VAL A 79 1.31 19.25 8.29
N THR A 80 1.69 20.03 9.30
CA THR A 80 1.42 21.47 9.36
C THR A 80 2.75 22.18 9.58
N ASP A 81 3.06 23.16 8.73
CA ASP A 81 4.30 23.93 8.85
C ASP A 81 4.21 25.05 9.92
N HIS A 82 5.31 25.77 10.14
CA HIS A 82 5.37 26.90 11.07
C HIS A 82 4.39 28.04 10.72
N SER A 83 4.01 28.16 9.46
CA SER A 83 3.03 29.12 8.94
C SER A 83 1.58 28.61 9.02
N LYS A 84 1.35 27.46 9.68
CA LYS A 84 0.05 26.77 9.79
C LYS A 84 -0.51 26.25 8.47
N GLN A 85 0.32 26.12 7.44
CA GLN A 85 -0.09 25.52 6.18
C GLN A 85 -0.10 24.00 6.30
N LYS A 86 -1.20 23.39 5.85
CA LYS A 86 -1.38 21.95 5.85
C LYS A 86 -0.89 21.36 4.54
N GLN A 87 -0.06 20.34 4.62
CA GLN A 87 0.53 19.69 3.45
C GLN A 87 0.54 18.18 3.62
N MET A 88 0.43 17.47 2.50
CA MET A 88 0.67 16.03 2.44
C MET A 88 2.10 15.79 2.00
N ILE A 89 2.89 15.09 2.82
CA ILE A 89 4.25 14.67 2.49
C ILE A 89 4.25 13.17 2.18
N LEU A 90 4.95 12.79 1.11
CA LEU A 90 5.24 11.40 0.75
C LEU A 90 6.65 11.02 1.23
N LEU A 91 6.75 9.96 2.00
CA LEU A 91 8.02 9.33 2.39
C LEU A 91 8.17 8.00 1.67
N GLU A 92 9.08 7.90 0.69
CA GLU A 92 9.21 6.71 -0.19
C GLU A 92 10.16 5.62 0.33
N THR A 93 10.86 5.86 1.44
CA THR A 93 11.91 4.97 1.95
C THR A 93 11.45 4.13 3.14
N ASN A 94 10.22 3.63 3.14
CA ASN A 94 9.81 2.71 4.20
C ASN A 94 10.34 1.30 3.90
N SER A 95 11.23 0.81 4.77
CA SER A 95 11.88 -0.50 4.67
C SER A 95 10.92 -1.68 4.91
N CYS A 96 9.67 -1.45 5.33
CA CYS A 96 8.69 -2.50 5.54
C CYS A 96 7.26 -1.97 5.35
N PRO A 97 6.52 -2.37 4.30
CA PRO A 97 5.11 -2.03 4.11
C PRO A 97 4.23 -2.92 4.98
N SER A 98 4.47 -2.92 6.29
CA SER A 98 3.64 -3.62 7.28
C SER A 98 2.17 -3.22 7.16
N GLY A 99 1.91 -1.94 6.85
CA GLY A 99 0.56 -1.42 6.60
C GLY A 99 -0.18 -2.14 5.47
N GLN A 100 0.52 -2.54 4.39
CA GLN A 100 -0.13 -3.29 3.30
C GLN A 100 -0.53 -4.71 3.68
N LYS A 101 0.15 -5.31 4.66
CA LYS A 101 -0.22 -6.64 5.18
C LYS A 101 -1.56 -6.62 5.91
N SER A 102 -1.90 -5.47 6.49
CA SER A 102 -3.13 -5.22 7.26
C SER A 102 -4.16 -4.41 6.48
N MET A 103 -3.92 -4.12 5.19
CA MET A 103 -4.87 -3.42 4.35
C MET A 103 -6.12 -4.30 4.15
N PRO A 104 -7.32 -3.81 4.48
CA PRO A 104 -8.56 -4.53 4.25
C PRO A 104 -8.74 -4.90 2.77
N THR A 105 -9.32 -6.07 2.50
CA THR A 105 -9.53 -6.53 1.12
C THR A 105 -10.85 -6.00 0.53
N ASP A 106 -10.92 -5.93 -0.80
CA ASP A 106 -12.14 -5.52 -1.54
C ASP A 106 -13.28 -6.55 -1.45
N SER A 107 -12.94 -7.80 -1.09
CA SER A 107 -13.82 -8.96 -1.01
C SER A 107 -13.30 -9.92 0.06
N TYR A 108 -14.20 -10.41 0.93
CA TYR A 108 -13.91 -11.51 1.87
C TYR A 108 -13.78 -12.87 1.15
N ALA A 109 -14.32 -12.98 -0.08
CA ALA A 109 -14.58 -14.26 -0.73
C ALA A 109 -13.33 -14.92 -1.33
N ASP A 110 -12.28 -14.16 -1.65
CA ASP A 110 -11.14 -14.70 -2.39
C ASP A 110 -10.05 -15.34 -1.52
N GLY A 111 -10.18 -15.31 -0.18
CA GLY A 111 -9.17 -15.83 0.76
C GLY A 111 -7.77 -15.18 0.65
N ASN A 112 -7.62 -14.22 -0.27
CA ASN A 112 -6.38 -13.60 -0.67
C ASN A 112 -6.23 -12.28 0.09
N SER A 113 -5.68 -12.36 1.30
CA SER A 113 -5.35 -11.19 2.11
C SER A 113 -4.43 -10.21 1.37
N GLY A 114 -4.36 -8.96 1.87
CA GLY A 114 -3.41 -7.96 1.38
C GLY A 114 -1.98 -8.49 1.33
N TYR A 115 -1.59 -9.33 2.29
CA TYR A 115 -0.31 -10.05 2.30
C TYR A 115 -0.12 -10.98 1.10
N HIS A 116 -1.11 -11.78 0.72
CA HIS A 116 -0.99 -12.68 -0.44
C HIS A 116 -0.85 -11.89 -1.76
N LYS A 117 -1.68 -10.85 -1.95
CA LYS A 117 -1.58 -9.95 -3.11
C LYS A 117 -0.20 -9.31 -3.18
N PHE A 118 0.30 -8.83 -2.04
CA PHE A 118 1.61 -8.22 -1.90
C PHE A 118 2.73 -9.20 -2.30
N VAL A 119 2.80 -10.40 -1.70
CA VAL A 119 3.85 -11.39 -2.01
C VAL A 119 3.81 -11.79 -3.49
N ARG A 120 2.60 -12.02 -4.03
CA ARG A 120 2.43 -12.41 -5.44
C ARG A 120 2.91 -11.33 -6.41
N LEU A 121 2.60 -10.06 -6.17
CA LEU A 121 2.95 -8.97 -7.09
C LEU A 121 4.40 -8.50 -6.95
N THR A 122 4.99 -8.61 -5.75
CA THR A 122 6.35 -8.13 -5.49
C THR A 122 7.41 -9.21 -5.71
N PHE A 123 7.18 -10.44 -5.23
CA PHE A 123 8.22 -11.48 -5.23
C PHE A 123 7.98 -12.57 -6.26
N LEU A 124 6.74 -13.02 -6.47
CA LEU A 124 6.50 -14.17 -7.34
C LEU A 124 6.91 -13.90 -8.79
N THR A 125 6.75 -12.68 -9.27
CA THR A 125 7.23 -12.26 -10.59
C THR A 125 8.75 -12.33 -10.69
N ALA A 126 9.47 -11.93 -9.64
CA ALA A 126 10.94 -12.02 -9.60
C ALA A 126 11.42 -13.47 -9.50
N ILE A 127 10.75 -14.30 -8.70
CA ILE A 127 11.11 -15.72 -8.50
C ILE A 127 10.84 -16.55 -9.76
N LYS A 128 9.75 -16.29 -10.49
CA LYS A 128 9.42 -17.02 -11.72
C LYS A 128 10.26 -16.60 -12.93
N ALA A 129 10.92 -15.46 -12.87
CA ALA A 129 11.80 -14.95 -13.92
C ALA A 129 13.27 -15.40 -13.74
N ALA A 130 13.59 -16.05 -12.62
CA ALA A 130 14.88 -16.68 -12.32
C ALA A 130 14.81 -18.19 -12.63
#